data_AF-A0A3N9UIZ5-F1
#
_entry.id   AF-A0A3N9UIZ5-F1
#
_cell.length_a   1.000
_cell.length_b   1.000
_cell.length_c   1.000
_cell.angle_alpha   90.00
_cell.angle_beta   90.00
_cell.angle_gamma   90.00
#
_symmetry.space_group_name_H-M   'P 1'
#
loop_
_entity.id
_entity.type
_entity.pdbx_description
1 polymer ?
#
loop_
_entity_poly.entity_id
_entity_poly.type
_entity_poly.pdbx_seq_one_letter_code
_entity_poly.pdbx_strand_id
1 'polypeptide(L)'
;MQISQEYHKMLKFFRKKEKMTQEEIADKLNVTQSCVSKLESGRKLIDIQTFMNWVRVTNSEVHAASMMFGMDLTNVAMQVLQTAPMYIGGFGLWI
;
A
#
# COMPACT_ATOMS: atom_id res chain seq x y z
N MET A 1 -3.80 13.77 10.40
CA MET A 1 -3.56 12.46 9.74
C MET A 1 -2.08 12.11 9.93
N GLN A 2 -1.78 11.30 10.96
CA GLN A 2 -0.41 10.92 11.36
C GLN A 2 0.15 9.84 10.42
N ILE A 3 0.59 10.22 9.23
CA ILE A 3 1.22 9.27 8.28
C ILE A 3 2.50 8.64 8.89
N SER A 4 3.15 9.31 9.85
CA SER A 4 4.39 8.80 10.47
C SER A 4 4.20 7.73 11.55
N GLN A 5 3.01 7.58 12.13
CA GLN A 5 2.82 6.66 13.28
C GLN A 5 2.24 5.28 12.88
N GLU A 6 1.72 5.12 11.66
CA GLU A 6 1.01 3.89 11.27
C GLU A 6 1.77 3.01 10.25
N TYR A 7 2.92 3.44 9.72
CA TYR A 7 3.64 2.67 8.68
C TYR A 7 4.05 1.26 9.15
N HIS A 8 4.48 1.12 10.41
CA HIS A 8 4.90 -0.16 10.97
C HIS A 8 3.73 -1.16 11.11
N LYS A 9 2.52 -0.66 11.40
CA LYS A 9 1.29 -1.46 11.39
C LYS A 9 0.90 -1.86 9.97
N MET A 10 1.17 -1.02 8.97
CA MET A 10 0.95 -1.34 7.57
C MET A 10 1.88 -2.44 7.04
N LEU A 11 3.16 -2.43 7.43
CA LEU A 11 4.08 -3.53 7.10
C LEU A 11 3.53 -4.88 7.59
N LYS A 12 3.02 -4.90 8.83
CA LYS A 12 2.36 -6.07 9.41
C LYS A 12 1.07 -6.45 8.67
N PHE A 13 0.29 -5.46 8.23
CA PHE A 13 -0.93 -5.68 7.44
C PHE A 13 -0.60 -6.32 6.09
N PHE A 14 0.36 -5.78 5.34
CA PHE A 14 0.79 -6.34 4.05
C PHE A 14 1.24 -7.79 4.18
N ARG A 15 2.06 -8.09 5.19
CA ARG A 15 2.50 -9.47 5.46
C ARG A 15 1.33 -10.41 5.75
N LYS A 16 0.40 -9.99 6.62
CA LYS A 16 -0.76 -10.81 6.99
C LYS A 16 -1.73 -11.03 5.83
N LYS A 17 -1.88 -10.05 4.94
CA LYS A 17 -2.72 -10.16 3.74
C LYS A 17 -2.24 -11.32 2.84
N GLU A 18 -0.93 -11.45 2.69
CA GLU A 18 -0.30 -12.56 1.96
C GLU A 18 -0.11 -13.83 2.81
N LYS A 19 -0.69 -13.88 4.02
CA LYS A 19 -0.64 -15.01 4.96
C LYS A 19 0.78 -15.45 5.34
N MET A 20 1.74 -14.54 5.27
CA MET A 20 3.15 -14.84 5.56
C MET A 20 3.45 -14.75 7.07
N THR A 21 4.36 -15.59 7.56
CA THR A 21 4.98 -15.45 8.88
C THR A 21 6.09 -14.39 8.87
N GLN A 22 6.57 -13.99 10.06
CA GLN A 22 7.69 -13.05 10.15
C GLN A 22 9.01 -13.67 9.65
N GLU A 23 9.15 -15.00 9.69
CA GLU A 23 10.33 -15.71 9.17
C GLU A 23 10.29 -15.75 7.64
N GLU A 24 9.15 -16.11 7.05
CA GLU A 24 9.00 -16.22 5.60
C GLU A 24 9.27 -14.89 4.87
N ILE A 25 8.84 -13.77 5.45
CA ILE A 25 9.14 -12.45 4.86
C ILE A 25 10.58 -12.03 5.11
N ALA A 26 11.18 -12.46 6.24
CA ALA A 26 12.57 -12.20 6.53
C ALA A 26 13.48 -12.90 5.51
N ASP A 27 13.17 -14.16 5.20
CA ASP A 27 13.86 -14.96 4.20
C ASP A 27 13.76 -14.32 2.81
N LYS A 28 12.56 -13.89 2.39
CA LYS A 28 12.36 -13.22 1.10
C LYS A 28 13.05 -11.86 1.00
N LEU A 29 13.23 -11.15 2.12
CA LEU A 29 13.91 -9.87 2.18
C LEU A 29 15.41 -9.98 2.50
N ASN A 30 15.91 -11.20 2.71
CA ASN A 30 17.28 -11.47 3.16
C ASN A 30 17.66 -10.67 4.42
N VAL A 31 16.75 -10.64 5.40
CA VAL A 31 16.94 -10.02 6.72
C VAL A 31 16.63 -11.03 7.81
N THR A 32 16.93 -10.69 9.07
CA THR A 32 16.56 -11.55 10.20
C THR A 32 15.10 -11.36 10.61
N GLN A 33 14.46 -12.40 11.14
CA GLN A 33 13.12 -12.31 11.75
C GLN A 33 13.05 -11.22 12.83
N SER A 34 14.12 -11.05 13.61
CA SER A 34 14.23 -9.98 14.61
C SER A 34 14.18 -8.58 13.98
N CYS A 35 14.77 -8.41 12.79
CA CYS A 35 14.68 -7.17 12.02
C CYS A 35 13.22 -6.88 11.65
N VAL A 36 12.51 -7.86 11.08
CA VAL A 36 11.08 -7.78 10.73
C VAL A 36 10.23 -7.41 11.96
N SER A 37 10.47 -8.07 13.10
CA SER A 37 9.77 -7.76 14.36
C SER A 37 10.01 -6.33 14.85
N LYS A 38 11.25 -5.82 14.77
CA LYS A 38 11.58 -4.43 15.11
C LYS A 38 10.94 -3.43 14.16
N LEU A 39 10.88 -3.74 12.87
CA LEU A 39 10.21 -2.93 11.86
C LEU A 39 8.70 -2.87 12.10
N GLU A 40 8.02 -4.00 12.33
CA GLU A 40 6.57 -4.04 12.59
C GLU A 40 6.15 -3.42 13.93
N SER A 41 7.06 -3.39 14.91
CA SER A 41 6.84 -2.75 16.22
C SER A 41 7.21 -1.27 16.25
N GLY A 42 7.75 -0.71 15.16
CA GLY A 42 8.20 0.68 15.09
C GLY A 42 9.49 0.94 15.88
N ARG A 43 10.15 -0.09 16.41
CA ARG A 43 11.44 0.01 17.12
C ARG A 43 12.62 0.23 16.17
N LYS A 44 12.43 0.03 14.87
CA LYS A 44 13.41 0.30 13.81
C LYS A 44 12.69 1.02 12.67
N LEU A 45 13.30 2.10 12.18
CA LEU A 45 12.85 2.77 10.97
C LEU A 45 13.20 1.93 9.74
N ILE A 46 12.27 1.85 8.80
CA ILE A 46 12.48 1.20 7.51
C ILE A 46 13.12 2.20 6.54
N ASP A 47 14.14 1.78 5.80
CA ASP A 47 14.65 2.56 4.68
C ASP A 47 13.76 2.35 3.44
N ILE A 48 13.85 3.27 2.47
CA ILE A 48 12.99 3.24 1.29
C ILE A 48 13.23 2.01 0.40
N GLN A 49 14.46 1.49 0.33
CA GLN A 49 14.75 0.30 -0.50
C GLN A 49 14.12 -0.95 0.11
N THR A 50 14.29 -1.15 1.42
CA THR A 50 13.66 -2.22 2.18
C THR A 50 12.14 -2.13 2.11
N PHE A 51 11.57 -0.92 2.18
CA PHE A 51 10.14 -0.70 2.00
C PHE A 51 9.65 -1.13 0.62
N MET A 52 10.32 -0.71 -0.46
CA MET A 52 9.94 -1.08 -1.82
C MET A 52 10.04 -2.60 -2.05
N ASN A 53 11.08 -3.24 -1.53
CA ASN A 53 11.22 -4.69 -1.60
C ASN A 53 10.10 -5.40 -0.82
N TRP A 54 9.73 -4.89 0.35
CA TRP A 54 8.61 -5.41 1.13
C TRP A 54 7.31 -5.35 0.33
N VAL A 55 7.00 -4.18 -0.24
CA VAL A 55 5.79 -3.95 -1.05
C VAL A 55 5.72 -4.90 -2.25
N ARG A 56 6.85 -5.13 -2.91
CA ARG A 56 6.96 -6.04 -4.05
C ARG A 56 6.73 -7.50 -3.64
N VAL A 57 7.34 -7.92 -2.54
CA VAL A 57 7.20 -9.29 -2.00
C VAL A 57 5.78 -9.57 -1.54
N THR A 58 5.09 -8.57 -0.99
CA THR A 58 3.72 -8.70 -0.50
C THR A 58 2.66 -8.31 -1.53
N ASN A 59 3.04 -8.09 -2.80
CA ASN A 59 2.14 -7.67 -3.88
C ASN A 59 1.20 -6.50 -3.48
N SER A 60 1.74 -5.54 -2.71
CA SER A 60 0.97 -4.49 -2.04
C SER A 60 1.18 -3.11 -2.68
N GLU A 61 1.62 -3.05 -3.94
CA GLU A 61 1.96 -1.83 -4.68
C GLU A 61 0.84 -0.79 -4.65
N VAL A 62 -0.39 -1.26 -4.89
CA VAL A 62 -1.60 -0.42 -4.86
C VAL A 62 -1.84 0.19 -3.47
N HIS A 63 -1.57 -0.56 -2.40
CA HIS A 63 -1.77 -0.09 -1.02
C HIS A 63 -0.62 0.82 -0.56
N ALA A 64 0.58 0.58 -1.06
CA ALA A 64 1.73 1.46 -0.83
C ALA A 64 1.55 2.79 -1.57
N ALA A 65 1.05 2.79 -2.81
CA ALA A 65 0.76 3.99 -3.57
C ALA A 65 -0.33 4.85 -2.91
N SER A 66 -1.43 4.23 -2.45
CA SER A 66 -2.47 4.98 -1.72
C SER A 66 -1.93 5.61 -0.44
N MET A 67 -1.03 4.91 0.26
CA MET A 67 -0.35 5.43 1.45
C MET A 67 0.60 6.60 1.14
N MET A 68 1.45 6.46 0.11
CA MET A 68 2.49 7.45 -0.21
C MET A 68 1.91 8.71 -0.83
N PHE A 69 0.92 8.57 -1.71
CA PHE A 69 0.34 9.67 -2.48
C PHE A 69 -0.99 10.16 -1.93
N GLY A 70 -1.51 9.52 -0.87
CA GLY A 70 -2.83 9.83 -0.31
C GLY A 70 -3.96 9.56 -1.29
N MET A 71 -3.72 8.76 -2.33
CA MET A 71 -4.72 8.44 -3.35
C MET A 71 -5.69 7.40 -2.78
N ASP A 72 -6.82 7.86 -2.26
CA ASP A 72 -7.96 6.98 -2.02
C ASP A 72 -8.53 6.55 -3.38
N LEU A 73 -8.21 5.33 -3.81
CA LEU A 73 -8.72 4.76 -5.07
C LEU A 73 -10.25 4.71 -5.11
N THR A 74 -10.88 4.64 -3.95
CA THR A 74 -12.33 4.74 -3.76
C THR A 74 -12.87 6.08 -4.27
N ASN A 75 -12.23 7.19 -3.90
CA ASN A 75 -12.62 8.53 -4.31
C ASN A 75 -12.36 8.76 -5.80
N VAL A 76 -11.23 8.26 -6.32
CA VAL A 76 -10.92 8.34 -7.75
C VAL A 76 -11.92 7.54 -8.58
N ALA A 77 -12.24 6.32 -8.16
CA ALA A 77 -13.23 5.47 -8.86
C ALA A 77 -14.62 6.12 -8.87
N MET A 78 -15.07 6.67 -7.74
CA MET A 78 -16.35 7.39 -7.65
C MET A 78 -16.37 8.65 -8.53
N GLN A 79 -15.26 9.40 -8.58
CA GLN A 79 -15.15 10.59 -9.43
C GLN A 79 -15.18 10.22 -10.91
N VAL A 80 -14.52 9.15 -11.33
CA VAL A 80 -14.58 8.66 -12.72
C VAL A 80 -15.99 8.19 -13.07
N LEU A 81 -16.64 7.43 -12.17
CA LEU A 81 -18.02 6.96 -12.37
C LEU A 81 -19.03 8.12 -12.46
N GLN A 82 -18.85 9.19 -11.68
CA GLN A 82 -19.73 10.37 -11.71
C GLN A 82 -19.44 11.33 -12.87
N THR A 83 -18.23 11.31 -13.44
CA THR A 83 -17.87 12.13 -14.60
C THR A 83 -18.13 11.42 -15.94
N ALA A 84 -18.22 10.08 -15.95
CA ALA A 84 -18.54 9.29 -17.14
C ALA A 84 -19.85 9.72 -17.85
N PRO A 85 -20.97 10.04 -17.15
CA PRO A 85 -22.19 10.53 -17.78
C PRO A 85 -22.01 11.90 -18.46
N MET A 86 -21.08 12.74 -18.00
CA MET A 86 -20.83 14.05 -18.59
C MET A 86 -20.19 13.92 -19.99
N TYR A 87 -19.32 12.93 -20.17
CA TYR A 87 -18.67 12.64 -21.45
C TYR A 87 -19.55 11.81 -22.41
N ILE A 88 -20.36 10.88 -21.88
CA ILE A 88 -21.25 10.04 -22.70
C ILE A 88 -22.54 10.78 -23.06
N GLY A 89 -23.13 11.54 -22.13
CA GLY A 89 -24.35 12.32 -22.35
C GLY A 89 -24.15 13.60 -23.16
N GLY A 90 -22.95 14.21 -23.09
CA GLY A 90 -22.62 15.40 -23.88
C GLY A 90 -22.45 15.14 -25.38
N PHE A 91 -21.96 13.96 -25.76
CA PHE A 91 -21.82 13.56 -27.16
C PHE A 91 -23.13 13.08 -27.80
N GLY A 92 -24.06 12.52 -27.03
CA GLY A 92 -25.35 12.01 -27.54
C GLY A 92 -26.48 13.04 -27.63
N LEU A 93 -26.31 14.24 -27.05
CA LEU A 93 -27.27 15.35 -27.12
C LEU A 93 -26.89 16.45 -28.12
N TRP A 94 -25.69 16.36 -28.72
CA TRP A 94 -25.16 17.28 -29.73
C TRP A 94 -24.78 16.56 -31.04
N ILE A 95 -25.53 15.50 -31.39
CA ILE A 95 -25.62 14.95 -32.75
C ILE A 95 -27.06 14.57 -33.03
#